data_AF-A0A2D4ZWW4-F1
#
_entry.id   AF-A0A2D4ZWW4-F1
#
_cell.length_a   1.000
_cell.length_b   1.000
_cell.length_c   1.000
_cell.angle_alpha   90.00
_cell.angle_beta   90.00
_cell.angle_gamma   90.00
#
_symmetry.space_group_name_H-M   'P 1'
#
loop_
_entity.id
_entity.type
_entity.pdbx_description
1 polymer ?
#
loop_
_entity_poly.entity_id
_entity_poly.type
_entity_poly.pdbx_seq_one_letter_code
_entity_poly.pdbx_strand_id
1 'polypeptide(L)'
;FSLTGDIFLIKSAEKNFFKIGIVSFAMAHIAFILAFVSIGALGISFYVTTLLALCLMLISYKWLIPGLHSEFKAMVIVYMIIIGIMCSLSGYAWEGSYRNGVLIGAFVFAISDLYVAREKFIKSEFKNKIIGLPLYYLAQIFLALSLDW
;
A
#
# COMPACT_ATOMS: atom_id res chain seq x y z
N PHE A 1 0.10 -11.74 -7.09
CA PHE A 1 1.04 -10.60 -7.12
C PHE A 1 1.70 -10.35 -5.76
N SER A 2 0.95 -10.14 -4.69
CA SER A 2 1.54 -9.88 -3.36
C SER A 2 2.35 -11.05 -2.79
N LEU A 3 1.89 -12.30 -2.92
CA LEU A 3 2.66 -13.50 -2.54
C LEU A 3 4.02 -13.60 -3.25
N THR A 4 4.05 -13.27 -4.55
CA THR A 4 5.28 -13.22 -5.34
C THR A 4 6.21 -12.13 -4.81
N GLY A 5 5.66 -10.96 -4.45
CA GLY A 5 6.38 -9.88 -3.79
C GLY A 5 7.01 -10.31 -2.47
N ASP A 6 6.28 -11.03 -1.62
CA ASP A 6 6.78 -11.56 -0.35
C ASP A 6 7.99 -12.48 -0.55
N ILE A 7 7.90 -13.42 -1.51
CA ILE A 7 8.99 -14.35 -1.83
C ILE A 7 10.28 -13.60 -2.20
N PHE A 8 10.16 -12.56 -3.04
CA PHE A 8 11.32 -11.79 -3.46
C PHE A 8 11.85 -10.87 -2.35
N LEU A 9 11.00 -10.38 -1.44
CA LEU A 9 11.44 -9.57 -0.29
C LEU A 9 12.21 -10.37 0.78
N ILE A 10 12.10 -11.71 0.81
CA ILE A 10 12.91 -12.56 1.70
C ILE A 10 14.41 -12.36 1.43
N LYS A 11 14.80 -12.17 0.17
CA LYS A 11 16.18 -11.85 -0.24
C LYS A 11 16.40 -10.35 -0.48
N SER A 12 15.63 -9.48 0.18
CA SER A 12 15.69 -8.01 -0.01
C SER A 12 17.05 -7.36 0.31
N ALA A 13 17.99 -8.09 0.94
CA ALA A 13 19.38 -7.66 1.04
C ALA A 13 20.02 -7.46 -0.35
N GLU A 14 19.59 -8.25 -1.34
CA GLU A 14 20.00 -8.13 -2.73
C GLU A 14 19.14 -7.09 -3.47
N LYS A 15 19.80 -6.12 -4.12
CA LYS A 15 19.13 -4.98 -4.77
C LYS A 15 18.08 -5.40 -5.81
N ASN A 16 18.36 -6.44 -6.61
CA ASN A 16 17.47 -6.89 -7.68
C ASN A 16 16.20 -7.54 -7.13
N PHE A 17 16.34 -8.35 -6.07
CA PHE A 17 15.21 -8.99 -5.39
C PHE A 17 14.27 -7.96 -4.77
N PHE A 18 14.81 -6.90 -4.17
CA PHE A 18 14.00 -5.80 -3.64
C PHE A 18 13.20 -5.07 -4.73
N LYS A 19 13.82 -4.80 -5.90
CA LYS A 19 13.12 -4.18 -7.04
C LYS A 19 11.96 -5.05 -7.52
N ILE A 20 12.19 -6.33 -7.72
CA ILE A 20 11.16 -7.28 -8.17
C ILE A 20 10.02 -7.37 -7.13
N GLY A 21 10.38 -7.35 -5.84
CA GLY A 21 9.43 -7.27 -4.74
C GLY A 21 8.51 -6.06 -4.87
N ILE A 22 9.06 -4.85 -4.91
CA ILE A 22 8.26 -3.61 -5.04
C ILE A 22 7.40 -3.62 -6.31
N VAL A 23 7.93 -4.06 -7.46
CA VAL A 23 7.15 -4.14 -8.70
C VAL A 23 5.96 -5.11 -8.53
N SER A 24 6.18 -6.24 -7.88
CA SER A 24 5.12 -7.23 -7.62
C SER A 24 4.04 -6.68 -6.69
N PHE A 25 4.43 -5.93 -5.66
CA PHE A 25 3.47 -5.22 -4.80
C PHE A 25 2.73 -4.13 -5.58
N ALA A 26 3.42 -3.34 -6.39
CA ALA A 26 2.80 -2.29 -7.21
C ALA A 26 1.72 -2.87 -8.14
N MET A 27 2.00 -4.01 -8.78
CA MET A 27 1.01 -4.71 -9.60
C MET A 27 -0.21 -5.17 -8.80
N ALA A 28 -0.02 -5.60 -7.53
CA ALA A 28 -1.14 -5.95 -6.66
C ALA A 28 -2.03 -4.73 -6.36
N HIS A 29 -1.43 -3.58 -6.06
CA HIS A 29 -2.16 -2.33 -5.82
C HIS A 29 -2.89 -1.84 -7.07
N ILE A 30 -2.27 -1.96 -8.25
CA ILE A 30 -2.92 -1.66 -9.53
C ILE A 30 -4.13 -2.56 -9.74
N ALA A 31 -4.04 -3.86 -9.42
CA ALA A 31 -5.19 -4.76 -9.52
C ALA A 31 -6.34 -4.33 -8.59
N PHE A 32 -6.05 -3.91 -7.36
CA PHE A 32 -7.07 -3.34 -6.46
C PHE A 32 -7.67 -2.04 -6.99
N ILE A 33 -6.85 -1.13 -7.54
CA ILE A 33 -7.31 0.10 -8.18
C ILE A 33 -8.32 -0.21 -9.29
N LEU A 34 -7.98 -1.14 -10.19
CA LEU A 34 -8.86 -1.52 -11.29
C LEU A 34 -10.19 -2.11 -10.77
N ALA A 35 -10.13 -2.93 -9.71
CA ALA A 35 -11.33 -3.45 -9.06
C ALA A 35 -12.19 -2.34 -8.46
N PHE A 36 -11.59 -1.38 -7.73
CA PHE A 36 -12.29 -0.26 -7.10
C PHE A 36 -12.97 0.65 -8.12
N VAL A 37 -12.31 0.92 -9.25
CA VAL A 37 -12.89 1.72 -10.35
C VAL A 37 -14.09 1.02 -10.98
N SER A 38 -14.12 -0.31 -11.03
CA SER A 38 -15.18 -1.06 -11.72
C SER A 38 -16.56 -1.02 -11.05
N ILE A 39 -16.61 -0.72 -9.75
CA ILE A 39 -17.83 -0.82 -8.93
C ILE A 39 -18.16 0.49 -8.21
N GLY A 40 -17.18 1.40 -8.05
CA GLY A 40 -17.35 2.56 -7.19
C GLY A 40 -18.30 3.64 -7.72
N ALA A 41 -18.67 4.55 -6.82
CA ALA A 41 -19.50 5.71 -7.09
C ALA A 41 -18.89 6.97 -6.46
N LEU A 42 -19.13 8.14 -7.07
CA LEU A 42 -18.67 9.40 -6.48
C LEU A 42 -19.54 9.73 -5.27
N GLY A 43 -18.88 9.92 -4.13
CA GLY A 43 -19.52 10.28 -2.86
C GLY A 43 -18.55 11.02 -1.93
N ILE A 44 -19.05 11.46 -0.78
CA ILE A 44 -18.26 12.23 0.19
C ILE A 44 -17.04 11.42 0.67
N SER A 45 -17.18 10.10 0.79
CA SER A 45 -16.09 9.22 1.22
C SER A 45 -14.91 9.20 0.27
N PHE A 46 -15.11 9.38 -1.04
CA PHE A 46 -14.01 9.52 -1.99
C PHE A 46 -13.14 10.74 -1.67
N TYR A 47 -13.76 11.90 -1.40
CA TYR A 47 -13.03 13.12 -1.06
C TYR A 47 -12.32 13.00 0.30
N VAL A 48 -12.98 12.42 1.30
CA VAL A 48 -12.40 12.19 2.63
C VAL A 48 -11.19 11.26 2.54
N THR A 49 -11.34 10.11 1.87
CA THR A 49 -10.24 9.15 1.72
C THR A 49 -9.12 9.69 0.85
N THR A 50 -9.41 10.51 -0.17
CA THR A 50 -8.40 11.23 -0.95
C THR A 50 -7.60 12.19 -0.07
N LEU A 51 -8.26 12.99 0.77
CA LEU A 51 -7.57 13.90 1.70
C LEU A 51 -6.68 13.12 2.68
N LEU A 52 -7.18 12.02 3.25
CA LEU A 52 -6.41 11.16 4.15
C LEU A 52 -5.22 10.52 3.43
N ALA A 53 -5.40 10.04 2.20
CA ALA A 53 -4.32 9.46 1.39
C ALA A 53 -3.23 10.50 1.06
N LEU A 54 -3.61 11.74 0.72
CA LEU A 54 -2.68 12.83 0.49
C LEU A 54 -1.90 13.19 1.76
N CYS A 55 -2.59 13.31 2.90
CA CYS A 55 -1.94 13.55 4.19
C CYS A 55 -0.93 12.45 4.53
N LEU A 56 -1.33 11.19 4.40
CA LEU A 56 -0.46 10.04 4.62
C LEU A 56 0.75 10.07 3.68
N MET A 57 0.53 10.31 2.39
CA MET A 57 1.58 10.37 1.38
C MET A 57 2.58 11.50 1.68
N LEU A 58 2.11 12.69 2.06
CA LEU A 58 2.97 13.83 2.38
C LEU A 58 3.80 13.59 3.65
N ILE A 59 3.19 13.02 4.69
CA ILE A 59 3.89 12.67 5.94
C ILE A 59 4.97 11.62 5.64
N SER A 60 4.59 10.54 4.95
CA SER A 60 5.51 9.47 4.59
C SER A 60 6.63 9.96 3.66
N TYR A 61 6.34 10.88 2.74
CA TYR A 61 7.33 11.46 1.83
C TYR A 61 8.37 12.24 2.61
N LYS A 62 7.94 13.16 3.48
CA LYS A 62 8.85 13.97 4.31
C LYS A 62 9.71 13.09 5.24
N TRP A 63 9.14 12.01 5.75
CA TRP A 63 9.83 11.11 6.66
C TRP A 63 10.81 10.14 5.96
N LEU A 64 10.46 9.64 4.77
CA LEU A 64 11.22 8.61 4.07
C LEU A 64 12.31 9.18 3.14
N ILE A 65 12.06 10.32 2.51
CA ILE A 65 12.97 10.93 1.52
C ILE A 65 14.38 11.20 2.04
N PRO A 66 14.60 11.65 3.30
CA PRO A 66 15.94 11.85 3.83
C PRO A 66 16.78 10.56 3.91
N GLY A 67 16.15 9.40 4.12
CA GLY A 67 16.82 8.09 4.18
C GLY A 67 16.92 7.35 2.84
N LEU A 68 16.26 7.86 1.79
CA LEU A 68 16.20 7.20 0.49
C LEU A 68 17.48 7.41 -0.32
N HIS A 69 18.10 6.30 -0.70
CA HIS A 69 19.16 6.30 -1.70
C HIS A 69 18.61 6.82 -3.04
N SER A 70 19.39 7.64 -3.74
CA SER A 70 18.99 8.28 -5.01
C SER A 70 18.49 7.27 -6.05
N GLU A 71 19.09 6.06 -6.08
CA GLU A 71 18.74 4.98 -7.01
C GLU A 71 17.31 4.44 -6.83
N PHE A 72 16.73 4.51 -5.62
CA PHE A 72 15.39 3.99 -5.32
C PHE A 72 14.33 5.09 -5.20
N LYS A 73 14.74 6.37 -5.14
CA LYS A 73 13.82 7.49 -4.89
C LYS A 73 12.67 7.54 -5.90
N ALA A 74 12.94 7.49 -7.20
CA ALA A 74 11.90 7.52 -8.22
C ALA A 74 10.92 6.34 -8.10
N MET A 75 11.46 5.13 -7.89
CA MET A 75 10.67 3.91 -7.75
C MET A 75 9.73 3.95 -6.54
N VAL A 76 10.24 4.43 -5.40
CA VAL A 76 9.46 4.55 -4.17
C VAL A 76 8.41 5.66 -4.27
N ILE A 77 8.72 6.79 -4.92
CA ILE A 77 7.73 7.84 -5.17
C ILE A 77 6.59 7.32 -6.06
N VAL A 78 6.90 6.62 -7.15
CA VAL A 78 5.88 6.00 -8.01
C VAL A 78 5.03 5.02 -7.21
N TYR A 79 5.65 4.18 -6.38
CA TYR A 79 4.94 3.27 -5.51
C TYR A 79 3.99 3.99 -4.53
N MET A 80 4.46 5.05 -3.89
CA MET A 80 3.66 5.88 -2.99
C MET A 80 2.45 6.52 -3.68
N ILE A 81 2.59 6.92 -4.94
CA ILE A 81 1.49 7.44 -5.74
C ILE A 81 0.46 6.33 -6.01
N ILE A 82 0.91 5.14 -6.41
CA ILE A 82 0.02 4.00 -6.67
C ILE A 82 -0.79 3.65 -5.42
N ILE A 83 -0.15 3.49 -4.26
CA ILE A 83 -0.88 3.16 -3.04
C ILE A 83 -1.77 4.31 -2.56
N GLY A 84 -1.37 5.57 -2.77
CA GLY A 84 -2.20 6.74 -2.50
C GLY A 84 -3.47 6.78 -3.36
N ILE A 85 -3.37 6.40 -4.65
CA ILE A 85 -4.52 6.25 -5.54
C ILE A 85 -5.43 5.13 -5.04
N MET A 86 -4.88 3.97 -4.66
CA MET A 86 -5.67 2.88 -4.08
C MET A 86 -6.42 3.33 -2.82
N CYS A 87 -5.76 4.02 -1.88
CA CYS A 87 -6.40 4.53 -0.67
C CYS A 87 -7.52 5.53 -1.00
N SER A 88 -7.30 6.43 -1.96
CA SER A 88 -8.32 7.38 -2.42
C SER A 88 -9.54 6.66 -3.03
N LEU A 89 -9.28 5.66 -3.87
CA LEU A 89 -10.33 4.87 -4.51
C LEU A 89 -11.04 3.90 -3.56
N SER A 90 -10.51 3.63 -2.37
CA SER A 90 -11.23 2.83 -1.36
C SER A 90 -12.55 3.50 -0.95
N GLY A 91 -12.57 4.83 -0.85
CA GLY A 91 -13.81 5.60 -0.59
C GLY A 91 -14.77 5.56 -1.77
N TYR A 92 -14.25 5.60 -3.00
CA TYR A 92 -15.05 5.44 -4.22
C TYR A 92 -15.70 4.05 -4.29
N ALA A 93 -14.94 3.00 -4.02
CA ALA A 93 -15.44 1.62 -4.00
C ALA A 93 -16.50 1.40 -2.91
N TRP A 94 -16.29 1.99 -1.72
CA TRP A 94 -17.22 1.90 -0.59
C TRP A 94 -18.58 2.51 -0.90
N GLU A 95 -18.62 3.66 -1.57
CA GLU A 95 -19.87 4.31 -2.00
C GLU A 95 -20.60 3.52 -3.10
N GLY A 96 -19.87 2.70 -3.86
CA GLY A 96 -20.45 1.89 -4.92
C GLY A 96 -21.22 0.69 -4.37
N SER A 97 -20.49 -0.27 -3.78
CA SER A 97 -21.07 -1.49 -3.20
C SER A 97 -20.13 -2.23 -2.25
N TYR A 98 -18.89 -1.77 -2.04
CA TYR A 98 -17.97 -2.48 -1.15
C TYR A 98 -18.32 -2.23 0.32
N ARG A 99 -18.13 -3.25 1.17
CA ARG A 99 -18.30 -3.11 2.63
C ARG A 99 -17.17 -2.33 3.27
N ASN A 100 -17.35 -1.92 4.52
CA ASN A 100 -16.40 -1.15 5.35
C ASN A 100 -14.96 -1.71 5.35
N GLY A 101 -14.78 -3.01 5.12
CA GLY A 101 -13.47 -3.65 5.00
C GLY A 101 -12.59 -3.02 3.92
N VAL A 102 -13.16 -2.41 2.87
CA VAL A 102 -12.37 -1.82 1.77
C VAL A 102 -11.55 -0.62 2.25
N LEU A 103 -12.16 0.20 3.12
CA LEU A 103 -11.52 1.38 3.71
C LEU A 103 -10.40 0.95 4.65
N ILE A 104 -10.73 0.08 5.60
CA ILE A 104 -9.78 -0.40 6.61
C ILE A 104 -8.61 -1.11 5.93
N GLY A 105 -8.92 -2.03 5.00
CA GLY A 105 -7.94 -2.80 4.27
C GLY A 105 -6.95 -1.93 3.51
N ALA A 106 -7.42 -0.93 2.75
CA ALA A 106 -6.53 -0.07 1.98
C ALA A 106 -5.55 0.74 2.84
N PHE A 107 -6.03 1.34 3.94
CA PHE A 107 -5.16 2.13 4.82
C PHE A 107 -4.24 1.27 5.67
N VAL A 108 -4.70 0.11 6.14
CA VAL A 108 -3.83 -0.85 6.87
C VAL A 108 -2.74 -1.39 5.95
N PHE A 109 -3.04 -1.63 4.66
CA PHE A 109 -2.03 -2.01 3.67
C PHE A 109 -0.96 -0.92 3.55
N ALA A 110 -1.37 0.33 3.39
CA ALA A 110 -0.45 1.46 3.30
C ALA A 110 0.45 1.59 4.54
N ILE A 111 -0.11 1.40 5.74
CA ILE A 111 0.67 1.42 6.98
C ILE A 111 1.67 0.26 7.03
N SER A 112 1.27 -0.95 6.63
CA SER A 112 2.16 -2.09 6.51
C SER A 112 3.37 -1.80 5.61
N ASP A 113 3.13 -1.19 4.45
CA ASP A 113 4.19 -0.86 3.51
C ASP A 113 5.17 0.19 4.06
N LEU A 114 4.72 1.07 4.95
CA LEU A 114 5.62 1.98 5.66
C LEU A 114 6.59 1.24 6.59
N TYR A 115 6.18 0.12 7.20
CA TYR A 115 7.10 -0.72 7.98
C TYR A 115 8.14 -1.40 7.07
N VAL A 116 7.74 -1.86 5.89
CA VAL A 116 8.67 -2.40 4.88
C VAL A 116 9.65 -1.32 4.40
N ALA A 117 9.16 -0.11 4.14
CA ALA A 117 10.00 1.01 3.72
C ALA A 117 10.96 1.45 4.84
N ARG A 118 10.49 1.52 6.09
CA ARG A 118 11.32 1.84 7.27
C ARG A 118 12.45 0.83 7.45
N GLU A 119 12.13 -0.46 7.35
CA GLU A 119 13.09 -1.57 7.44
C GLU A 119 14.21 -1.43 6.42
N LYS A 120 13.87 -0.99 5.21
CA LYS A 120 14.84 -0.90 4.10
C LYS A 120 15.66 0.38 4.10
N PHE A 121 15.05 1.53 4.36
CA PHE A 121 15.65 2.85 4.07
C PHE A 121 16.00 3.68 5.30
N ILE A 122 15.43 3.37 6.48
CA ILE A 122 15.65 4.17 7.68
C ILE A 122 16.40 3.37 8.73
N LYS A 123 15.80 2.27 9.20
CA LYS A 123 16.36 1.46 10.27
C LYS A 123 15.84 0.03 10.18
N SER A 124 16.76 -0.91 9.94
CA SER A 124 16.45 -2.33 9.99
C SER A 124 16.30 -2.77 11.45
N GLU A 125 15.08 -3.21 11.80
CA GLU A 125 14.70 -3.71 13.12
C GLU A 125 13.71 -4.86 12.95
N PHE A 126 13.91 -5.96 13.66
CA PHE A 126 13.00 -7.11 13.61
C PHE A 126 11.54 -6.75 13.95
N LYS A 127 11.33 -5.71 14.77
CA LYS A 127 10.01 -5.14 15.07
C LYS A 127 9.25 -4.68 13.83
N ASN A 128 9.93 -4.16 12.81
CA ASN A 128 9.27 -3.75 11.56
C ASN A 128 8.62 -4.93 10.86
N LYS A 129 9.29 -6.08 10.85
CA LYS A 129 8.77 -7.30 10.23
C LYS A 129 7.63 -7.89 11.05
N ILE A 130 7.78 -7.95 12.38
CA ILE A 130 6.73 -8.45 13.29
C ILE A 130 5.45 -7.63 13.18
N ILE A 131 5.53 -6.31 12.96
CA ILE A 131 4.34 -5.46 12.88
C ILE A 131 3.82 -5.38 11.43
N GLY A 132 4.70 -5.19 10.45
CA GLY A 132 4.34 -5.06 9.05
C GLY A 132 3.64 -6.31 8.50
N LEU A 133 4.21 -7.51 8.70
CA LEU A 133 3.65 -8.74 8.13
C LEU A 133 2.20 -9.03 8.59
N PRO A 134 1.88 -8.99 9.90
CA PRO A 134 0.49 -9.14 10.34
C PRO A 134 -0.44 -8.07 9.79
N LEU A 135 -0.01 -6.79 9.73
CA LEU A 135 -0.82 -5.72 9.16
C LEU A 135 -1.11 -5.97 7.68
N TYR A 136 -0.12 -6.43 6.92
CA TYR A 136 -0.29 -6.80 5.51
C TYR A 136 -1.35 -7.91 5.33
N TYR A 137 -1.25 -9.01 6.08
CA TYR A 137 -2.23 -10.09 5.97
C TYR A 137 -3.61 -9.65 6.44
N LEU A 138 -3.69 -8.86 7.51
CA LEU A 138 -4.96 -8.27 7.96
C LEU A 138 -5.57 -7.38 6.87
N ALA A 139 -4.77 -6.53 6.23
CA ALA A 139 -5.22 -5.69 5.13
C ALA A 139 -5.83 -6.53 3.99
N GLN A 140 -5.16 -7.61 3.60
CA GLN A 140 -5.66 -8.52 2.57
C GLN A 140 -6.97 -9.19 2.98
N ILE A 141 -7.09 -9.63 4.24
CA ILE A 141 -8.33 -10.21 4.76
C ILE A 141 -9.46 -9.18 4.71
N PHE A 142 -9.23 -7.94 5.17
CA PHE A 142 -10.23 -6.88 5.12
C PHE A 142 -10.66 -6.55 3.68
N LEU A 143 -9.71 -6.49 2.75
CA LEU A 143 -10.01 -6.28 1.33
C LEU A 143 -10.80 -7.45 0.73
N ALA A 144 -10.46 -8.69 1.07
CA ALA A 144 -11.17 -9.87 0.57
C ALA A 144 -12.60 -9.97 1.14
N LEU A 145 -12.79 -9.67 2.43
CA LEU A 145 -14.10 -9.67 3.10
C LEU A 145 -14.95 -8.45 2.74
N SER A 146 -14.38 -7.45 2.07
CA SER A 146 -15.10 -6.26 1.64
C SER A 146 -15.92 -6.46 0.37
N LEU A 147 -15.71 -7.58 -0.33
CA LEU A 147 -16.49 -7.97 -1.49
C LEU A 147 -17.90 -8.37 -1.05
N ASP A 148 -18.91 -7.83 -1.73
CA ASP A 148 -20.27 -8.35 -1.67
C ASP A 148 -20.35 -9.61 -2.54
N TRP A 149 -20.66 -10.74 -1.90
CA TRP A 149 -20.86 -12.05 -2.52
C TRP A 149 -22.34 -12.28 -2.85
#